data_AF-A0A3D4UY11-F1
#
_entry.id   AF-A0A3D4UY11-F1
#
_cell.length_a   1.000
_cell.length_b   1.000
_cell.length_c   1.000
_cell.angle_alpha   90.00
_cell.angle_beta   90.00
_cell.angle_gamma   90.00
#
_symmetry.space_group_name_H-M   'P 1'
#
loop_
_entity.id
_entity.type
_entity.pdbx_description
1 polymer ?
#
loop_
_entity_poly.entity_id
_entity_poly.type
_entity_poly.pdbx_seq_one_letter_code
_entity_poly.pdbx_strand_id
1 'polypeptide(L)'
;MGNYGFDLISWYVLKQWLETREKMLSTKRYFKFDERTQHLLLLPEPKEKERFYGVVSCYVEKPIRFLIKEPWVYQYALALTKITLGRVRGKFGNAQLFGGTSLDTSILQEGLQEKKELETMLTSGAAPGFGDAAPPMFFVG
;
A
#
# COMPACT_ATOMS: atom_id res chain seq x y z
N MET A 1 -11.62 -42.73 26.19
CA MET A 1 -11.69 -41.34 26.70
C MET A 1 -11.92 -41.40 28.20
N GLY A 2 -10.88 -41.73 28.95
CA GLY A 2 -10.97 -41.99 30.38
C GLY A 2 -9.58 -42.17 30.98
N ASN A 3 -9.46 -41.75 32.23
CA ASN A 3 -8.40 -42.07 33.20
C ASN A 3 -7.13 -41.20 33.30
N TYR A 4 -7.09 -40.00 32.72
CA TYR A 4 -6.16 -38.95 33.14
C TYR A 4 -6.93 -37.64 33.25
N GLY A 5 -6.87 -36.97 34.40
CA GLY A 5 -7.71 -35.83 34.79
C GLY A 5 -7.50 -34.52 34.01
N PHE A 6 -7.18 -34.61 32.72
CA PHE A 6 -7.08 -33.48 31.81
C PHE A 6 -8.16 -33.59 30.73
N ASP A 7 -9.21 -32.80 30.89
CA ASP A 7 -10.22 -32.55 29.86
C ASP A 7 -9.76 -31.41 28.92
N LEU A 8 -10.34 -31.31 27.72
CA LEU A 8 -10.10 -30.22 26.77
C LEU A 8 -10.32 -28.85 27.41
N ILE A 9 -11.30 -28.72 28.30
CA ILE A 9 -11.57 -27.50 29.05
C ILE A 9 -10.38 -27.18 29.98
N SER A 10 -9.89 -28.17 30.73
CA SER A 10 -8.73 -28.01 31.61
C SER A 10 -7.46 -27.64 30.83
N TRP A 11 -7.26 -28.23 29.65
CA TRP A 11 -6.15 -27.87 28.77
C TRP A 11 -6.26 -26.44 28.25
N TYR A 12 -7.45 -26.03 27.79
CA TYR A 12 -7.70 -24.69 27.26
C TYR A 12 -7.48 -23.61 28.35
N VAL A 13 -8.02 -23.83 29.55
CA VAL A 13 -7.84 -22.91 30.68
C VAL A 13 -6.37 -22.79 31.08
N LEU A 14 -5.65 -23.91 31.15
CA LEU A 14 -4.22 -23.90 31.50
C LEU A 14 -3.38 -23.20 30.42
N LYS A 15 -3.66 -23.45 29.14
CA LYS A 15 -2.98 -22.78 28.03
C LYS A 15 -3.25 -21.28 28.03
N GLN A 16 -4.50 -20.86 28.21
CA GLN A 16 -4.90 -19.45 28.29
C GLN A 16 -4.21 -18.77 29.48
N TRP A 17 -4.13 -19.45 30.63
CA TRP A 17 -3.44 -18.94 31.81
C TRP A 17 -1.94 -18.78 31.58
N LEU A 18 -1.28 -19.75 30.95
CA LEU A 18 0.14 -19.67 30.58
C LEU A 18 0.39 -18.51 29.62
N GLU A 19 -0.42 -18.36 28.56
CA GLU A 19 -0.29 -17.25 27.60
C GLU A 19 -0.53 -15.89 28.26
N THR A 20 -1.52 -15.80 29.16
CA THR A 20 -1.81 -14.57 29.90
C THR A 20 -0.68 -14.22 30.86
N ARG A 21 -0.14 -15.21 31.58
CA ARG A 21 1.03 -15.05 32.46
C ARG A 21 2.25 -14.58 31.67
N GLU A 22 2.52 -15.15 30.50
CA GLU A 22 3.63 -14.75 29.65
C GLU A 22 3.50 -13.31 29.15
N LYS A 23 2.28 -12.86 28.82
CA LYS A 23 2.00 -11.48 28.42
C LYS A 23 2.13 -10.50 29.60
N MET A 24 1.53 -10.84 30.75
CA MET A 24 1.54 -9.98 31.95
C MET A 24 2.93 -9.80 32.54
N LEU A 25 3.76 -10.85 32.53
CA LEU A 25 5.13 -10.81 33.05
C LEU A 25 6.15 -10.42 31.97
N SER A 26 5.69 -10.15 30.74
CA SER A 26 6.53 -9.83 29.58
C SER A 26 7.70 -10.80 29.39
N THR A 27 7.51 -12.08 29.73
CA THR A 27 8.55 -13.11 29.67
C THR A 27 8.97 -13.37 28.22
N LYS A 28 8.01 -13.26 27.30
CA LYS A 28 8.24 -13.35 25.85
C LYS A 28 8.43 -11.95 25.28
N ARG A 29 9.57 -11.75 24.63
CA ARG A 29 9.92 -10.48 23.99
C ARG A 29 9.09 -10.29 22.73
N TYR A 30 8.52 -9.12 22.55
CA TYR A 30 7.81 -8.73 21.34
C TYR A 30 8.11 -7.28 20.99
N PHE A 31 7.94 -6.95 19.72
CA PHE A 31 8.09 -5.60 19.22
C PHE A 31 6.76 -5.11 18.67
N LYS A 32 6.50 -3.83 18.83
CA LYS A 32 5.37 -3.15 18.21
C LYS A 32 5.91 -1.98 17.41
N PHE A 33 5.60 -1.94 16.12
CA PHE A 33 5.94 -0.81 15.26
C PHE A 33 4.67 -0.01 14.98
N ASP A 34 4.70 1.28 15.29
CA ASP A 34 3.67 2.23 14.84
C ASP A 34 4.17 2.86 13.53
N GLU A 35 3.54 2.48 12.42
CA GLU A 35 3.89 2.93 11.08
C GLU A 35 3.70 4.45 10.91
N ARG A 36 2.69 5.02 11.57
CA ARG A 36 2.36 6.44 11.43
C ARG A 36 3.38 7.33 12.12
N THR A 37 3.87 6.92 13.29
CA THR A 37 4.89 7.68 14.04
C THR A 37 6.31 7.19 13.79
N GLN A 38 6.48 6.10 13.04
CA GLN A 38 7.76 5.44 12.79
C GLN A 38 8.52 5.11 14.08
N HIS A 39 7.80 4.66 15.11
CA HIS A 39 8.39 4.32 16.39
C HIS A 39 8.29 2.82 16.65
N LEU A 40 9.44 2.20 16.94
CA LEU A 40 9.55 0.81 17.33
C LEU A 40 9.62 0.73 18.86
N LEU A 41 8.64 0.07 19.46
CA LEU A 41 8.60 -0.23 20.88
C LEU A 41 9.05 -1.68 21.10
N LEU A 42 10.08 -1.87 21.91
CA LEU A 42 10.58 -3.18 22.33
C LEU A 42 10.08 -3.47 23.75
N LEU A 43 9.42 -4.61 23.94
CA LEU A 43 8.92 -5.05 25.23
C LEU A 43 9.42 -6.46 25.54
N PRO A 44 10.02 -6.71 26.71
CA PRO A 44 10.42 -5.75 27.74
C PRO A 44 11.61 -4.87 27.30
N GLU A 45 11.80 -3.75 27.99
CA GLU A 45 12.94 -2.84 27.76
C GLU A 45 14.28 -3.57 27.96
N PRO A 46 15.25 -3.41 27.04
CA PRO A 46 16.56 -4.05 27.18
C PRO A 46 17.28 -3.54 28.43
N LYS A 47 17.70 -4.45 29.32
CA LYS A 47 18.48 -4.13 30.53
C LYS A 47 19.98 -4.07 30.21
N GLU A 48 20.74 -3.25 30.95
CA GLU A 48 22.18 -3.00 30.72
C GLU A 48 23.07 -4.25 30.60
N LYS A 49 22.68 -5.38 31.21
CA LYS A 49 23.46 -6.63 31.21
C LYS A 49 22.98 -7.66 30.18
N GLU A 50 21.93 -7.38 29.43
CA GLU A 50 21.41 -8.30 28.39
C GLU A 50 21.91 -7.85 27.01
N ARG A 51 22.65 -8.73 26.31
CA ARG A 51 23.03 -8.51 24.91
C ARG A 51 22.00 -9.17 24.00
N PHE A 52 21.38 -8.39 23.13
CA PHE A 52 20.37 -8.86 22.19
C PHE A 52 20.78 -8.54 20.75
N TYR A 53 20.57 -9.51 19.86
CA TYR A 53 20.72 -9.33 18.42
C TYR A 53 19.35 -9.52 17.78
N GLY A 54 18.85 -8.46 17.14
CA GLY A 54 17.62 -8.48 16.37
C GLY A 54 17.88 -8.06 14.93
N VAL A 55 17.29 -8.77 13.98
CA VAL A 55 17.28 -8.36 12.57
C VAL A 55 15.97 -7.63 12.32
N VAL A 56 16.06 -6.35 11.96
CA VAL A 56 14.90 -5.54 11.60
C VAL A 56 14.95 -5.32 10.10
N SER A 57 13.90 -5.76 9.40
CA SER A 57 13.69 -5.40 8.00
C SER A 57 12.85 -4.12 7.98
N CYS A 58 13.46 -3.03 7.51
CA CYS A 58 12.76 -1.76 7.32
C CYS A 58 12.44 -1.59 5.84
N TYR A 59 11.17 -1.45 5.50
CA TYR A 59 10.73 -0.98 4.19
C TYR A 59 10.52 0.52 4.26
N VAL A 60 11.32 1.27 3.50
CA VAL A 60 11.17 2.73 3.41
C VAL A 60 10.42 3.04 2.12
N GLU A 61 9.17 3.48 2.25
CA GLU A 61 8.44 4.03 1.11
C GLU A 61 9.05 5.35 0.65
N LYS A 62 9.14 5.54 -0.67
CA LYS A 62 9.48 6.85 -1.23
C LYS A 62 8.38 7.85 -0.82
N PRO A 63 8.73 9.05 -0.34
CA PRO A 63 7.71 10.01 0.07
C PRO A 63 6.85 10.43 -1.13
N ILE A 64 5.55 10.64 -0.86
CA ILE A 64 4.49 10.89 -1.86
C ILE A 64 4.86 12.00 -2.87
N ARG A 65 5.63 13.01 -2.44
CA ARG A 65 6.09 14.09 -3.31
C ARG A 65 6.89 13.62 -4.53
N PHE A 66 7.56 12.48 -4.44
CA PHE A 66 8.29 11.90 -5.57
C PHE A 66 7.36 11.11 -6.48
N LEU A 67 6.38 10.40 -5.91
CA LEU A 67 5.35 9.69 -6.66
C LEU A 67 4.54 10.65 -7.54
N ILE A 68 4.14 11.81 -7.02
CA ILE A 68 3.39 12.84 -7.79
C ILE A 68 4.18 13.36 -9.00
N LYS A 69 5.52 13.31 -8.96
CA LYS A 69 6.37 13.78 -10.07
C LYS A 69 6.58 12.72 -11.15
N GLU A 70 6.05 11.51 -10.97
CA GLU A 70 6.25 10.45 -11.95
C GLU A 70 5.41 10.72 -13.20
N PRO A 71 5.97 10.49 -14.41
CA PRO A 71 5.28 10.80 -15.66
C PRO A 71 3.92 10.11 -15.82
N TRP A 72 3.77 8.90 -15.28
CA TRP A 72 2.52 8.14 -15.36
C TRP A 72 1.41 8.82 -14.53
N VAL A 73 1.72 9.41 -13.37
CA VAL A 73 0.73 10.13 -12.54
C VAL A 73 0.18 11.33 -13.30
N TYR A 74 1.07 12.07 -13.97
CA TYR A 74 0.69 13.19 -14.82
C TYR A 74 -0.21 12.75 -15.98
N GLN A 75 0.21 11.71 -16.72
CA GLN A 75 -0.55 11.19 -17.86
C GLN A 75 -1.92 10.62 -17.44
N TYR A 76 -1.99 9.95 -16.29
CA TYR A 76 -3.24 9.41 -15.75
C TYR A 76 -4.20 10.52 -15.31
N ALA A 77 -3.71 11.54 -14.62
CA ALA A 77 -4.51 12.71 -14.26
C ALA A 77 -5.07 13.42 -15.50
N LEU A 78 -4.26 13.54 -16.55
CA LEU A 78 -4.66 14.11 -17.84
C LEU A 78 -5.80 13.29 -18.47
N ALA A 79 -5.66 11.97 -18.58
CA ALA A 79 -6.70 11.09 -19.12
C ALA A 79 -8.03 11.21 -18.35
N LEU A 80 -7.98 11.29 -17.01
CA LEU A 80 -9.17 11.51 -16.17
C LEU A 80 -9.83 12.89 -16.43
N THR A 81 -9.03 13.93 -16.63
CA THR A 81 -9.55 15.27 -16.96
C THR A 81 -10.21 15.28 -18.33
N LYS A 82 -9.64 14.60 -19.35
CA LYS A 82 -10.25 14.42 -20.68
C LYS A 82 -11.59 13.72 -20.60
N ILE A 83 -11.70 12.64 -19.83
CA ILE A 83 -12.97 11.91 -19.63
C ILE A 83 -14.01 12.83 -18.99
N THR A 84 -13.62 13.57 -17.95
CA THR A 84 -14.53 14.48 -17.24
C THR A 84 -15.01 15.59 -18.17
N LEU A 85 -14.10 16.19 -18.94
CA LEU A 85 -14.41 17.22 -19.92
C LEU A 85 -15.34 16.70 -21.03
N GLY A 86 -15.05 15.52 -21.59
CA GLY A 86 -15.88 14.87 -22.60
C GLY A 86 -17.29 14.57 -22.10
N ARG A 87 -17.44 14.13 -20.83
CA ARG A 87 -18.75 13.91 -20.19
C ARG A 87 -19.53 15.21 -19.99
N VAL A 88 -18.84 16.28 -19.58
CA VAL A 88 -19.47 17.61 -19.44
C VAL A 88 -19.92 18.11 -20.81
N ARG A 89 -19.07 18.04 -21.84
CA ARG A 89 -19.41 18.45 -23.21
C ARG A 89 -20.55 17.62 -23.82
N GLY A 90 -20.58 16.32 -23.57
CA GLY A 90 -21.66 15.44 -24.02
C GLY A 90 -23.04 15.84 -23.48
N LYS A 91 -23.11 16.39 -22.25
CA LYS A 91 -24.37 16.90 -21.69
C LYS A 91 -24.88 18.16 -22.41
N PHE A 92 -23.98 18.93 -23.03
CA PHE A 92 -24.31 20.13 -23.79
C PHE A 92 -24.24 19.92 -25.31
N GLY A 93 -24.17 18.67 -25.78
CA GLY A 93 -24.01 18.36 -27.21
C GLY A 93 -25.13 18.92 -28.12
N ASN A 94 -26.35 19.05 -27.58
CA ASN A 94 -27.50 19.63 -28.30
C ASN A 94 -27.65 21.15 -28.07
N ALA A 95 -26.83 21.76 -27.21
CA ALA A 95 -26.88 23.19 -26.97
C ALA A 95 -26.15 23.90 -28.12
N GLN A 96 -26.90 24.58 -28.97
CA GLN A 96 -26.35 25.32 -30.10
C GLN A 96 -25.63 26.56 -29.57
N LEU A 97 -24.30 26.57 -29.69
CA LEU A 97 -23.49 27.69 -29.25
C LEU A 97 -23.73 28.90 -30.15
N PHE A 98 -23.61 30.10 -29.57
CA PHE A 98 -23.59 31.34 -30.35
C PHE A 98 -22.47 31.25 -31.38
N GLY A 99 -22.83 31.23 -32.67
CA GLY A 99 -21.90 31.00 -33.78
C GLY A 99 -22.16 29.72 -34.61
N GLY A 100 -23.15 28.91 -34.24
CA GLY A 100 -23.61 27.77 -35.05
C GLY A 100 -22.70 26.55 -35.03
N THR A 101 -21.67 26.54 -34.20
CA THR A 101 -20.76 25.40 -34.01
C THR A 101 -21.29 24.46 -32.93
N SER A 102 -21.22 23.16 -33.20
CA SER A 102 -21.50 22.10 -32.21
C SER A 102 -20.26 21.82 -31.36
N LEU A 103 -20.45 21.39 -30.11
CA LEU A 103 -19.34 20.94 -29.28
C LEU A 103 -18.83 19.58 -29.74
N ASP A 104 -17.51 19.48 -29.90
CA ASP A 104 -16.85 18.20 -30.16
C ASP A 104 -16.79 17.34 -28.88
N THR A 105 -17.31 16.12 -28.99
CA THR A 105 -17.37 15.09 -27.93
C THR A 105 -16.35 13.97 -28.12
N SER A 106 -15.53 14.00 -29.18
CA SER A 106 -14.53 12.99 -29.53
C SER A 106 -13.49 12.74 -28.43
N ILE A 107 -13.17 13.78 -27.64
CA ILE A 107 -12.22 13.77 -26.51
C ILE A 107 -12.57 12.71 -25.46
N LEU A 108 -13.85 12.33 -25.33
CA LEU A 108 -14.26 11.27 -24.41
C LEU A 108 -13.67 9.91 -24.81
N GLN A 109 -13.68 9.58 -26.11
CA GLN A 109 -13.15 8.31 -26.60
C GLN A 109 -11.62 8.26 -26.48
N GLU A 110 -10.95 9.36 -26.80
CA GLU A 110 -9.50 9.50 -26.63
C GLU A 110 -9.09 9.29 -25.16
N GLY A 111 -9.78 9.93 -24.21
CA GLY A 111 -9.48 9.78 -22.78
C GLY A 111 -9.73 8.36 -22.24
N LEU A 112 -10.73 7.64 -22.77
CA LEU A 112 -10.97 6.24 -22.40
C LEU A 112 -9.90 5.30 -22.96
N GLN A 113 -9.42 5.56 -24.17
CA GLN A 113 -8.35 4.80 -24.80
C GLN A 113 -7.02 5.01 -24.07
N GLU A 114 -6.62 6.26 -23.83
CA GLU A 114 -5.39 6.60 -23.08
C GLU A 114 -5.41 5.98 -21.67
N LYS A 115 -6.56 6.02 -20.99
CA LYS A 115 -6.71 5.38 -19.69
C LYS A 115 -6.46 3.86 -19.78
N LYS A 116 -7.03 3.19 -20.77
CA LYS A 116 -6.88 1.73 -20.96
C LYS A 116 -5.44 1.35 -21.29
N GLU A 117 -4.77 2.14 -22.12
CA GLU A 117 -3.35 1.95 -22.45
C GLU A 117 -2.46 2.12 -21.22
N LEU A 118 -2.69 3.16 -20.41
CA LEU A 118 -1.97 3.38 -19.16
C LEU A 118 -2.23 2.29 -18.11
N GLU A 119 -3.47 1.81 -17.97
CA GLU A 119 -3.80 0.71 -17.06
C GLU A 119 -3.15 -0.61 -17.50
N THR A 120 -3.07 -0.85 -18.82
CA THR A 120 -2.36 -2.01 -19.37
C THR A 120 -0.87 -1.91 -19.06
N MET A 121 -0.27 -0.73 -19.26
CA MET A 121 1.13 -0.45 -18.97
C MET A 121 1.49 -0.61 -17.49
N LEU A 122 0.59 -0.19 -16.58
CA LEU A 122 0.77 -0.35 -15.13
C LEU A 122 0.61 -1.81 -14.69
N THR A 123 -0.31 -2.56 -15.30
CA THR A 123 -0.60 -3.95 -14.92
C THR A 123 0.42 -4.94 -15.50
N SER A 124 0.93 -4.69 -16.71
CA SER A 124 1.90 -5.58 -17.36
C SER A 124 3.34 -5.42 -16.87
N GLY A 125 3.58 -4.52 -15.90
CA GLY A 125 4.78 -4.46 -15.06
C GLY A 125 6.11 -4.87 -15.72
N ALA A 126 6.63 -4.04 -16.64
CA ALA A 126 8.05 -3.95 -17.01
C ALA A 126 8.23 -2.99 -18.20
N ALA A 127 8.11 -1.68 -17.96
CA ALA A 127 8.63 -0.68 -18.90
C ALA A 127 9.85 0.00 -18.25
N PRO A 128 11.08 -0.43 -18.55
CA PRO A 128 12.29 0.23 -18.06
C PRO A 128 12.31 1.66 -18.62
N GLY A 129 12.01 2.64 -17.77
CA GLY A 129 11.88 4.05 -18.16
C GLY A 129 10.88 4.87 -17.34
N PHE A 130 9.99 4.22 -16.56
CA PHE A 130 8.94 4.90 -15.78
C PHE A 130 9.13 4.89 -14.25
N GLY A 131 10.36 4.63 -13.77
CA GLY A 131 10.72 4.79 -12.35
C GLY A 131 10.93 3.49 -11.56
N ASP A 132 10.62 2.34 -12.17
CA ASP A 132 10.83 1.02 -11.58
C ASP A 132 12.17 0.41 -12.01
N ALA A 133 13.25 1.14 -11.75
CA ALA A 133 14.57 0.52 -11.73
C ALA A 133 14.68 -0.21 -10.40
N ALA A 134 14.81 -1.55 -10.45
CA ALA A 134 15.12 -2.35 -9.27
C ALA A 134 16.29 -1.68 -8.53
N PRO A 135 16.18 -1.43 -7.21
CA PRO A 135 17.25 -0.81 -6.45
C PRO A 135 18.52 -1.65 -6.65
N PRO A 136 19.71 -1.02 -6.74
CA PRO A 136 20.96 -1.74 -6.91
C PRO A 136 21.08 -2.77 -5.77
N MET A 137 21.00 -4.04 -6.14
CA MET A 137 21.09 -5.16 -5.20
C MET A 137 22.50 -5.19 -4.64
N PHE A 138 22.63 -5.18 -3.32
CA PHE A 138 23.92 -5.29 -2.64
C PHE A 138 24.47 -6.71 -2.89
N PHE A 139 25.50 -6.83 -3.72
CA PHE A 139 26.19 -8.10 -3.94
C PHE A 139 27.16 -8.31 -2.77
N VAL A 140 26.91 -9.33 -1.95
CA VAL A 140 27.92 -9.85 -1.04
C VAL A 140 28.62 -10.96 -1.80
N GLY A 141 29.91 -10.76 -2.08
CA GLY A 141 30.79 -11.76 -2.73
C GLY A 141 31.07 -12.96 -1.85
#